data_AF-A0A2D4JMB5-F1
#
_entry.id   AF-A0A2D4JMB5-F1
#
_cell.length_a   1.000
_cell.length_b   1.000
_cell.length_c   1.000
_cell.angle_alpha   90.00
_cell.angle_beta   90.00
_cell.angle_gamma   90.00
#
_symmetry.space_group_name_H-M   'P 1'
#
loop_
_entity.id
_entity.type
_entity.pdbx_description
1 polymer ?
#
loop_
_entity_poly.entity_id
_entity_poly.type
_entity_poly.pdbx_seq_one_letter_code
_entity_poly.pdbx_strand_id
1 'polypeptide(L)'
;AIRKLKNHMFSKFQKLKSLDLQQNEISKIEDQAFWGLNKLTTLLLQHNKLKVLSEEVFIYMPLVSYLRLYDNPWHCNCQMESLITMLQLPRNRNLANYAKCVHPEEVKGQKLKEIQVKEFCGSDKADLPPVVPKPEIARPEFDSSFCHTYVFPVKTLDCRRKDLRKVPSSIPPDTVKL
;
A
#
# COMPACT_ATOMS: atom_id res chain seq x y z
N ALA A 1 2.49 28.41 1.05
CA ALA A 1 2.03 27.07 0.61
C ALA A 1 2.42 26.02 1.66
N ILE A 2 1.59 25.00 1.88
CA ILE A 2 1.87 23.93 2.84
C ILE A 2 2.93 23.00 2.22
N ARG A 3 3.98 22.67 2.98
CA ARG A 3 5.11 21.83 2.49
C ARG A 3 5.25 20.48 3.20
N LYS A 4 4.82 20.40 4.45
CA LYS A 4 4.96 19.19 5.27
C LYS A 4 3.76 19.04 6.19
N LEU A 5 3.19 17.84 6.24
CA LEU A 5 2.18 17.48 7.22
C LEU A 5 2.86 16.82 8.41
N LYS A 6 2.70 17.43 9.59
CA LYS A 6 3.30 16.97 10.84
C LYS A 6 2.36 16.00 11.56
N ASN A 7 2.90 15.16 12.44
CA ASN A 7 2.13 14.28 13.31
C ASN A 7 1.00 15.03 14.02
N HIS A 8 -0.17 14.41 14.05
CA HIS A 8 -1.38 14.90 14.72
C HIS A 8 -1.88 16.28 14.27
N MET A 9 -1.45 16.78 13.10
CA MET A 9 -1.83 18.10 12.57
C MET A 9 -3.34 18.30 12.48
N PHE A 10 -4.09 17.23 12.20
CA PHE A 10 -5.55 17.27 12.06
C PHE A 10 -6.33 16.64 13.22
N SER A 11 -5.66 16.32 14.34
CA SER A 11 -6.23 15.56 15.47
C SER A 11 -7.46 16.20 16.12
N LYS A 12 -7.62 17.52 15.99
CA LYS A 12 -8.80 18.26 16.48
C LYS A 12 -10.03 18.11 15.59
N PHE A 13 -9.88 17.64 14.35
CA PHE A 13 -10.96 17.55 13.36
C PHE A 13 -11.52 16.13 13.20
N GLN A 14 -11.82 15.46 14.31
CA GLN A 14 -12.23 14.04 14.32
C GLN A 14 -13.55 13.76 13.55
N LYS A 15 -14.37 14.78 13.32
CA LYS A 15 -15.64 14.69 12.57
C LYS A 15 -15.45 14.95 11.06
N LEU A 16 -14.24 15.26 10.60
CA LEU A 16 -13.95 15.61 9.22
C LEU A 16 -14.25 14.42 8.29
N LYS A 17 -15.00 14.67 7.22
CA LYS A 17 -15.33 13.68 6.18
C LYS A 17 -14.53 13.87 4.89
N SER A 18 -14.15 15.11 4.59
CA SER A 18 -13.38 15.46 3.40
C SER A 18 -12.24 16.39 3.76
N LEU A 19 -11.04 16.08 3.26
CA LEU A 19 -9.83 16.86 3.43
C LEU A 19 -9.24 17.15 2.05
N ASP A 20 -9.26 18.42 1.66
CA ASP A 20 -8.66 18.89 0.43
C ASP A 20 -7.30 19.54 0.71
N LEU A 21 -6.24 18.93 0.19
CA LEU A 21 -4.86 19.40 0.27
C LEU A 21 -4.23 19.47 -1.13
N GLN A 22 -5.05 19.46 -2.20
CA GLN A 22 -4.54 19.53 -3.56
C GLN A 22 -3.84 20.87 -3.85
N GLN A 23 -3.03 20.90 -4.91
CA GLN A 23 -2.38 22.14 -5.40
C GLN A 23 -1.56 22.87 -4.32
N ASN A 24 -0.88 22.10 -3.47
CA ASN A 24 0.07 22.62 -2.48
C ASN A 24 1.50 22.20 -2.87
N GLU A 25 2.45 22.43 -1.97
CA GLU A 25 3.86 22.07 -2.16
C GLU A 25 4.27 20.92 -1.23
N ILE A 26 3.32 20.05 -0.86
CA ILE A 26 3.54 19.00 0.13
C ILE A 26 4.52 17.99 -0.45
N SER A 27 5.69 17.86 0.19
CA SER A 27 6.73 16.90 -0.19
C SER A 27 6.94 15.81 0.84
N LYS A 28 6.40 16.00 2.06
CA LYS A 28 6.51 15.03 3.15
C LYS A 28 5.25 14.98 4.01
N ILE A 29 4.81 13.77 4.31
CA ILE A 29 3.74 13.46 5.25
C ILE A 29 4.37 12.57 6.33
N GLU A 30 4.29 12.97 7.59
CA GLU A 30 4.71 12.10 8.70
C GLU A 30 3.66 11.03 8.98
N ASP A 31 4.09 9.88 9.51
CA ASP A 31 3.27 8.67 9.62
C ASP A 31 1.95 8.88 10.36
N GLN A 32 1.95 9.76 11.36
CA GLN A 32 0.77 10.06 12.20
C GLN A 32 0.11 11.40 11.85
N ALA A 33 0.40 11.97 10.68
CA ALA A 33 -0.14 13.28 10.29
C ALA A 33 -1.68 13.31 10.29
N PHE A 34 -2.31 12.20 9.90
CA PHE A 34 -3.76 12.04 9.82
C PHE A 34 -4.38 11.36 11.05
N TRP A 35 -3.64 11.27 12.16
CA TRP A 35 -4.14 10.64 13.38
C TRP A 35 -5.48 11.24 13.84
N GLY A 36 -6.44 10.37 14.15
CA GLY A 36 -7.76 10.73 14.66
C GLY A 36 -8.82 11.02 13.58
N LEU A 37 -8.47 10.95 12.29
CA LEU A 37 -9.39 11.19 11.18
C LEU A 37 -10.25 9.96 10.82
N ASN A 38 -10.84 9.33 11.83
CA ASN A 38 -11.58 8.06 11.73
C ASN A 38 -12.86 8.14 10.88
N LYS A 39 -13.35 9.35 10.58
CA LYS A 39 -14.56 9.60 9.79
C LYS A 39 -14.27 10.09 8.36
N LEU A 40 -12.99 10.23 8.00
CA LEU A 40 -12.59 10.74 6.70
C LEU A 40 -12.92 9.71 5.60
N THR A 41 -13.59 10.16 4.54
CA THR A 41 -13.92 9.35 3.36
C THR A 41 -13.22 9.85 2.11
N THR A 42 -12.88 11.14 2.07
CA THR A 42 -12.31 11.82 0.92
C THR A 42 -11.00 12.49 1.29
N LEU A 43 -9.91 12.15 0.59
CA LEU A 43 -8.60 12.77 0.72
C LEU A 43 -8.06 13.15 -0.66
N LEU A 44 -7.81 14.45 -0.85
CA LEU A 44 -7.30 15.00 -2.11
C LEU A 44 -5.87 15.49 -1.90
N LEU A 45 -4.91 14.86 -2.55
CA LEU A 45 -3.47 15.17 -2.45
C LEU A 45 -2.83 15.38 -3.84
N GLN A 46 -3.62 15.43 -4.91
CA GLN A 46 -3.13 15.66 -6.26
C GLN A 46 -2.45 17.03 -6.42
N HIS A 47 -1.58 17.16 -7.43
CA HIS A 47 -0.81 18.39 -7.68
C HIS A 47 0.04 18.83 -6.47
N ASN A 48 0.77 17.90 -5.87
CA ASN A 48 1.73 18.15 -4.79
C ASN A 48 3.14 17.71 -5.24
N LYS A 49 4.07 17.58 -4.28
CA LYS A 49 5.47 17.21 -4.53
C LYS A 49 5.84 15.90 -3.82
N LEU A 50 4.86 15.03 -3.58
CA LEU A 50 5.07 13.75 -2.93
C LEU A 50 5.85 12.81 -3.85
N LYS A 51 6.95 12.26 -3.33
CA LYS A 51 7.76 11.28 -4.06
C LYS A 51 7.46 9.86 -3.62
N VAL A 52 7.23 9.67 -2.34
CA VAL A 52 6.91 8.39 -1.73
C VAL A 52 5.81 8.58 -0.70
N LEU A 53 5.02 7.54 -0.49
CA LEU A 53 3.98 7.49 0.52
C LEU A 53 3.77 6.02 0.87
N SER A 54 3.77 5.71 2.15
CA SER A 54 3.58 4.35 2.62
C SER A 54 2.14 4.13 3.08
N GLU A 55 1.69 2.89 3.17
CA GLU A 55 0.29 2.58 3.50
C GLU A 55 -0.12 2.92 4.94
N GLU A 56 0.84 3.08 5.86
CA GLU A 56 0.63 3.30 7.29
C GLU A 56 -0.10 4.62 7.56
N VAL A 57 0.09 5.63 6.71
CA VAL A 57 -0.62 6.91 6.83
C VAL A 57 -2.14 6.73 6.73
N PHE A 58 -2.62 5.66 6.09
CA PHE A 58 -4.04 5.35 5.93
C PHE A 58 -4.63 4.58 7.11
N ILE A 59 -3.81 4.07 8.05
CA ILE A 59 -4.27 3.41 9.30
C ILE A 59 -5.29 4.28 10.03
N TYR A 60 -5.03 5.58 10.05
CA TYR A 60 -5.82 6.55 10.81
C TYR A 60 -7.07 7.05 10.07
N MET A 61 -7.35 6.52 8.88
CA MET A 61 -8.46 6.92 8.02
C MET A 61 -9.14 5.69 7.38
N PRO A 62 -9.66 4.74 8.18
CA PRO A 62 -10.14 3.43 7.69
C PRO A 62 -11.37 3.50 6.75
N LEU A 63 -12.03 4.66 6.67
CA LEU A 63 -13.22 4.89 5.84
C LEU A 63 -12.92 5.57 4.51
N VAL A 64 -11.65 5.84 4.18
CA VAL A 64 -11.28 6.45 2.91
C VAL A 64 -11.70 5.56 1.75
N SER A 65 -12.55 6.11 0.91
CA SER A 65 -13.07 5.47 -0.31
C SER A 65 -12.80 6.31 -1.55
N TYR A 66 -12.41 7.57 -1.36
CA TYR A 66 -12.02 8.49 -2.42
C TYR A 66 -10.65 9.11 -2.12
N LEU A 67 -9.65 8.67 -2.88
CA LEU A 67 -8.26 9.12 -2.75
C LEU A 67 -7.75 9.57 -4.11
N ARG A 68 -7.20 10.78 -4.21
CA ARG A 68 -6.56 11.29 -5.41
C ARG A 68 -5.09 11.61 -5.14
N LEU A 69 -4.20 11.01 -5.94
CA LEU A 69 -2.75 11.09 -5.81
C LEU A 69 -2.04 11.52 -7.11
N TYR A 70 -2.76 11.71 -8.22
CA TYR A 70 -2.15 12.04 -9.51
C TYR A 70 -1.42 13.40 -9.47
N ASP A 71 -0.56 13.65 -10.45
CA ASP A 71 0.29 14.84 -10.52
C ASP A 71 1.13 15.07 -9.25
N ASN A 72 1.69 13.98 -8.75
CA ASN A 72 2.80 13.98 -7.81
C ASN A 72 3.99 13.26 -8.47
N PRO A 73 5.24 13.66 -8.19
CA PRO A 73 6.42 13.04 -8.76
C PRO A 73 6.73 11.69 -8.08
N TRP A 74 5.87 10.68 -8.27
CA TRP A 74 6.01 9.39 -7.59
C TRP A 74 7.27 8.63 -8.01
N HIS A 75 8.06 8.19 -7.03
CA HIS A 75 9.22 7.33 -7.17
C HIS A 75 8.82 5.91 -6.75
N CYS A 76 8.45 5.08 -7.73
CA CYS A 76 7.98 3.71 -7.56
C CYS A 76 9.15 2.74 -7.29
N ASN A 77 9.83 2.96 -6.17
CA ASN A 77 10.89 2.12 -5.61
C ASN A 77 10.35 1.24 -4.46
N CYS A 78 11.23 0.60 -3.70
CA CYS A 78 10.82 -0.28 -2.60
C CYS A 78 10.09 0.40 -1.45
N GLN A 79 10.26 1.72 -1.25
CA GLN A 79 9.49 2.45 -0.24
C GLN A 79 8.01 2.60 -0.63
N MET A 80 7.67 2.40 -1.91
CA MET A 80 6.30 2.45 -2.42
C MET A 80 5.63 1.07 -2.47
N GLU A 81 6.33 -0.01 -2.10
CA GLU A 81 5.79 -1.38 -2.19
C GLU A 81 4.46 -1.52 -1.45
N SER A 82 4.41 -1.06 -0.20
CA SER A 82 3.22 -1.16 0.66
C SER A 82 2.02 -0.42 0.04
N LEU A 83 2.21 0.83 -0.39
CA LEU A 83 1.14 1.60 -1.02
C LEU A 83 0.68 0.98 -2.34
N ILE A 84 1.60 0.56 -3.21
CA ILE A 84 1.26 -0.01 -4.51
C ILE A 84 0.47 -1.32 -4.35
N THR A 85 0.94 -2.20 -3.47
CA THR A 85 0.25 -3.46 -3.18
C THR A 85 -1.13 -3.21 -2.55
N MET A 86 -1.25 -2.25 -1.62
CA MET A 86 -2.53 -1.81 -1.08
C MET A 86 -3.49 -1.30 -2.17
N LEU A 87 -3.01 -0.51 -3.12
CA LEU A 87 -3.83 0.02 -4.21
C LEU A 87 -4.31 -1.05 -5.20
N GLN A 88 -3.60 -2.18 -5.29
CA GLN A 88 -3.95 -3.33 -6.14
C GLN A 88 -5.08 -4.19 -5.54
N LEU A 89 -5.40 -4.03 -4.25
CA LEU A 89 -6.49 -4.74 -3.60
C LEU A 89 -7.86 -4.49 -4.27
N PRO A 90 -8.73 -5.51 -4.40
CA PRO A 90 -10.04 -5.36 -5.02
C PRO A 90 -10.90 -4.26 -4.38
N ARG A 91 -10.82 -4.12 -3.06
CA ARG A 91 -11.53 -3.08 -2.29
C ARG A 91 -11.08 -1.66 -2.66
N ASN A 92 -9.85 -1.50 -3.12
CA ASN A 92 -9.20 -0.22 -3.39
C ASN A 92 -9.23 0.14 -4.89
N ARG A 93 -10.07 -0.53 -5.68
CA ARG A 93 -10.21 -0.33 -7.13
C ARG A 93 -10.40 1.12 -7.56
N ASN A 94 -10.97 1.97 -6.70
CA ASN A 94 -11.23 3.39 -7.00
C ASN A 94 -10.20 4.37 -6.40
N LEU A 95 -9.26 3.90 -5.58
CA LEU A 95 -8.27 4.77 -4.91
C LEU A 95 -7.11 5.13 -5.85
N ALA A 96 -6.60 6.36 -5.78
CA ALA A 96 -5.42 6.80 -6.52
C ALA A 96 -5.49 6.57 -8.05
N ASN A 97 -6.68 6.63 -8.63
CA ASN A 97 -6.84 6.53 -10.08
C ASN A 97 -6.00 7.62 -10.77
N TYR A 98 -5.41 7.27 -11.91
CA TYR A 98 -4.55 8.14 -12.74
C TYR A 98 -3.20 8.52 -12.13
N ALA A 99 -2.87 8.11 -10.90
CA ALA A 99 -1.55 8.33 -10.35
C ALA A 99 -0.52 7.48 -11.13
N LYS A 100 0.58 8.11 -11.55
CA LYS A 100 1.62 7.52 -12.40
C LYS A 100 3.01 7.69 -11.78
N CYS A 101 3.90 6.75 -12.04
CA CYS A 101 5.30 6.84 -11.66
C CYS A 101 6.04 7.86 -12.54
N VAL A 102 6.96 8.60 -11.94
CA VAL A 102 7.95 9.43 -12.65
C VAL A 102 9.32 8.75 -12.64
N HIS A 103 9.63 8.04 -11.56
CA HIS A 103 10.83 7.22 -11.42
C HIS A 103 10.50 5.81 -10.90
N PRO A 104 11.35 4.81 -11.15
CA PRO A 104 12.52 4.89 -12.04
C PRO A 104 12.10 4.98 -13.53
N GLU A 105 13.04 5.26 -14.45
CA GLU A 105 12.70 5.62 -15.85
C GLU A 105 12.00 4.46 -16.60
N GLU A 106 12.25 3.21 -16.19
CA GLU A 106 11.68 1.99 -16.77
C GLU A 106 10.16 1.92 -16.63
N VAL A 107 9.62 2.51 -15.55
CA VAL A 107 8.18 2.52 -15.25
C VAL A 107 7.57 3.92 -15.35
N LYS A 108 8.29 4.87 -15.93
CA LYS A 108 7.82 6.23 -16.09
C LYS A 108 6.54 6.30 -16.91
N GLY A 109 5.55 7.00 -16.37
CA GLY A 109 4.22 7.13 -16.97
C GLY A 109 3.28 5.94 -16.74
N GLN A 110 3.75 4.82 -16.21
CA GLN A 110 2.90 3.68 -15.82
C GLN A 110 2.08 4.02 -14.57
N LYS A 111 0.87 3.47 -14.46
CA LYS A 111 0.00 3.73 -13.31
C LYS A 111 0.49 2.99 -12.07
N LEU A 112 0.37 3.58 -10.88
CA LEU A 112 0.82 2.93 -9.63
C LEU A 112 0.24 1.51 -9.46
N LYS A 113 -1.04 1.31 -9.82
CA LYS A 113 -1.72 0.01 -9.70
C LYS A 113 -1.21 -1.07 -10.65
N GLU A 114 -0.50 -0.68 -11.71
CA GLU A 114 -0.02 -1.61 -12.75
C GLU A 114 1.43 -2.04 -12.47
N ILE A 115 2.11 -1.43 -11.49
CA ILE A 115 3.51 -1.72 -11.16
C ILE A 115 3.65 -3.04 -10.40
N GLN A 116 4.59 -3.88 -10.84
CA GLN A 116 5.04 -5.06 -10.11
C GLN A 116 6.28 -4.72 -9.27
N VAL A 117 6.09 -4.11 -8.10
CA VAL A 117 7.21 -3.62 -7.27
C VAL A 117 8.14 -4.74 -6.80
N LYS A 118 7.60 -5.96 -6.62
CA LYS A 118 8.35 -7.13 -6.15
C LYS A 118 9.50 -7.56 -7.08
N GLU A 119 9.42 -7.23 -8.37
CA GLU A 119 10.51 -7.53 -9.32
C GLU A 119 11.72 -6.60 -9.11
N PHE A 120 11.50 -5.41 -8.54
CA PHE A 120 12.55 -4.43 -8.24
C PHE A 120 13.08 -4.55 -6.80
N CYS A 121 12.29 -5.14 -5.91
CA CYS A 121 12.58 -5.24 -4.49
C CYS A 121 12.91 -6.70 -4.15
N GLY A 122 14.09 -7.12 -4.58
CA GLY A 122 14.71 -8.32 -4.04
C GLY A 122 15.04 -8.08 -2.57
N SER A 123 14.59 -8.96 -1.69
CA SER A 123 15.19 -9.06 -0.37
C SER A 123 16.66 -9.44 -0.57
N ASP A 124 17.55 -8.45 -0.63
CA ASP A 124 18.89 -8.66 -0.13
C ASP A 124 18.69 -9.17 1.29
N LYS A 125 19.01 -10.45 1.49
CA LYS A 125 19.16 -11.05 2.79
C LYS A 125 20.18 -10.18 3.51
N ALA A 126 19.71 -9.19 4.27
CA ALA A 126 20.54 -8.48 5.21
C ALA A 126 21.21 -9.55 6.09
N ASP A 127 22.54 -9.54 6.08
CA ASP A 127 23.42 -10.50 6.74
C ASP A 127 22.93 -10.86 8.14
N LEU A 128 22.31 -12.03 8.27
CA LEU A 128 22.27 -12.77 9.52
C LEU A 128 23.45 -13.74 9.48
N PRO A 129 24.26 -13.86 10.55
CA PRO A 129 25.39 -14.77 10.59
C PRO A 129 24.95 -16.22 10.29
N PRO A 130 25.83 -17.07 9.74
CA PRO A 130 25.47 -18.37 9.21
C PRO A 130 24.86 -19.25 10.31
N VAL A 131 23.55 -19.46 10.25
CA VAL A 131 22.86 -20.46 11.06
C VAL A 131 23.16 -21.83 10.45
N VAL A 132 23.84 -22.65 11.25
CA VAL A 132 24.14 -24.07 11.02
C VAL A 132 22.90 -24.82 10.49
N PRO A 133 23.01 -25.74 9.50
CA PRO A 133 21.85 -26.42 8.93
C PRO A 133 21.22 -27.34 9.98
N LYS A 134 19.93 -27.14 10.27
CA LYS A 134 19.11 -28.07 11.06
C LYS A 134 18.44 -29.06 10.09
N PRO A 135 18.31 -30.35 10.43
CA PRO A 135 18.06 -31.42 9.47
C PRO A 135 16.68 -31.30 8.80
N GLU A 136 16.64 -31.68 7.52
CA GLU A 136 15.43 -31.82 6.72
C GLU A 136 14.40 -32.72 7.43
N ILE A 137 13.26 -32.14 7.77
CA ILE A 137 12.04 -32.87 8.04
C ILE A 137 11.16 -32.61 6.84
N ALA A 138 11.00 -33.63 5.99
CA ALA A 138 10.12 -33.60 4.83
C ALA A 138 8.72 -33.11 5.24
N ARG A 139 8.39 -31.88 4.84
CA ARG A 139 7.04 -31.35 4.95
C ARG A 139 6.44 -31.36 3.55
N PRO A 140 5.25 -31.95 3.37
CA PRO A 140 4.65 -32.10 2.05
C PRO A 140 4.42 -30.73 1.42
N GLU A 141 4.94 -30.55 0.21
CA GLU A 141 4.63 -29.43 -0.68
C GLU A 141 3.12 -29.46 -0.99
N PHE A 142 2.36 -28.50 -0.43
CA PHE A 142 1.02 -28.19 -0.93
C PHE A 142 0.74 -26.68 -0.86
N ASP A 143 1.16 -26.05 -1.94
CA ASP A 143 0.60 -24.94 -2.72
C ASP A 143 -0.41 -23.94 -2.12
N SER A 144 0.05 -23.14 -1.16
CA SER A 144 -0.47 -21.79 -0.92
C SER A 144 0.17 -20.74 -1.84
N SER A 145 1.01 -21.15 -2.79
CA SER A 145 1.85 -20.29 -3.63
C SER A 145 1.09 -19.59 -4.76
N PHE A 146 -0.15 -20.02 -5.05
CA PHE A 146 -0.94 -19.42 -6.11
C PHE A 146 -1.65 -18.12 -5.73
N CYS A 147 -1.92 -17.88 -4.45
CA CYS A 147 -2.68 -16.69 -4.01
C CYS A 147 -1.78 -15.64 -3.35
N HIS A 148 -2.02 -14.37 -3.62
CA HIS A 148 -1.30 -13.29 -2.96
C HIS A 148 -1.91 -13.01 -1.59
N THR A 149 -1.09 -13.07 -0.53
CA THR A 149 -1.52 -12.70 0.82
C THR A 149 -1.09 -11.27 1.14
N TYR A 150 -2.06 -10.39 1.40
CA TYR A 150 -1.85 -9.05 1.93
C TYR A 150 -2.00 -9.10 3.45
N VAL A 151 -1.08 -8.52 4.20
CA VAL A 151 -1.07 -8.57 5.67
C VAL A 151 -1.74 -7.35 6.30
N PHE A 152 -1.92 -6.28 5.53
CA PHE A 152 -2.39 -4.98 5.99
C PHE A 152 -3.46 -4.39 5.04
N PRO A 153 -4.41 -3.53 5.50
CA PRO A 153 -4.77 -3.22 6.89
C PRO A 153 -5.54 -4.36 7.58
N VAL A 154 -6.01 -5.33 6.79
CA VAL A 154 -6.63 -6.58 7.24
C VAL A 154 -6.06 -7.69 6.37
N LYS A 155 -5.73 -8.83 6.98
CA LYS A 155 -5.19 -9.97 6.25
C LYS A 155 -6.17 -10.43 5.16
N THR A 156 -5.75 -10.30 3.90
CA THR A 156 -6.58 -10.56 2.72
C THR A 156 -5.86 -11.52 1.79
N LEU A 157 -6.55 -12.56 1.33
CA LEU A 157 -6.03 -13.54 0.38
C LEU A 157 -6.66 -13.28 -1.00
N ASP A 158 -5.86 -12.88 -2.00
CA ASP A 158 -6.32 -12.68 -3.38
C ASP A 158 -5.87 -13.83 -4.27
N CYS A 159 -6.85 -14.61 -4.74
CA CYS A 159 -6.66 -15.76 -5.60
C CYS A 159 -7.23 -15.56 -7.02
N ARG A 160 -7.57 -14.33 -7.43
CA ARG A 160 -8.23 -14.08 -8.72
C ARG A 160 -7.28 -14.42 -9.89
N ARG A 161 -7.84 -15.00 -10.95
CA ARG A 161 -7.12 -15.43 -12.18
C ARG A 161 -6.07 -16.52 -11.96
N LYS A 162 -6.26 -17.39 -10.96
CA LYS A 162 -5.35 -18.50 -10.64
C LYS A 162 -5.91 -19.88 -10.97
N ASP A 163 -6.88 -19.97 -11.89
CA ASP A 163 -7.54 -21.22 -12.33
C ASP A 163 -7.88 -22.19 -11.19
N LEU A 164 -8.25 -21.65 -10.03
CA LEU A 164 -8.54 -22.44 -8.86
C LEU A 164 -9.83 -23.23 -9.08
N ARG A 165 -9.69 -24.55 -9.20
CA ARG A 165 -10.81 -25.49 -9.31
C ARG A 165 -11.41 -25.85 -7.94
N LYS A 166 -10.70 -25.54 -6.85
CA LYS A 166 -11.10 -25.79 -5.45
C LYS A 166 -10.56 -24.68 -4.56
N VAL A 167 -11.27 -24.39 -3.47
CA VAL A 167 -10.78 -23.52 -2.41
C VAL A 167 -9.59 -24.22 -1.73
N PRO A 168 -8.42 -23.56 -1.58
CA PRO A 168 -7.25 -24.16 -0.91
C PRO A 168 -7.60 -24.56 0.53
N SER A 169 -7.15 -25.74 0.97
CA SER A 169 -7.42 -26.28 2.31
C SER A 169 -6.69 -25.55 3.44
N SER A 170 -5.76 -24.65 3.11
CA SER A 170 -4.98 -23.85 4.06
C SER A 170 -5.25 -22.36 3.86
N ILE A 171 -6.39 -21.89 4.35
CA ILE A 171 -6.67 -20.45 4.48
C ILE A 171 -6.21 -20.01 5.87
N PRO A 172 -5.40 -18.94 6.00
CA PRO A 172 -5.01 -18.43 7.30
C PRO A 172 -6.24 -18.13 8.17
N PRO A 173 -6.24 -18.51 9.46
CA PRO A 173 -7.43 -18.45 10.32
C PRO A 173 -8.05 -17.05 10.47
N ASP A 174 -7.27 -16.00 10.24
CA ASP A 174 -7.71 -14.59 10.36
C ASP A 174 -8.15 -13.96 9.02
N THR A 175 -8.41 -14.76 7.99
CA THR A 175 -8.85 -14.25 6.68
C THR A 175 -10.32 -13.85 6.76
N VAL A 176 -10.58 -12.55 6.84
CA VAL A 176 -11.91 -12.00 7.14
C VAL A 176 -12.87 -12.04 5.94
N LYS A 177 -12.38 -12.33 4.72
CA LYS A 177 -13.24 -12.37 3.53
C LYS A 177 -12.69 -13.26 2.41
N LEU A 178 -13.52 -14.20 1.96
CA LEU A 178 -13.42 -14.94 0.71
C LEU A 178 -14.02 -14.11 -0.44
#